data_AF-A0A022FSR6-F1
#
_entry.id   AF-A0A022FSR6-F1
#
_cell.length_a   1.000
_cell.length_b   1.000
_cell.length_c   1.000
_cell.angle_alpha   90.00
_cell.angle_beta   90.00
_cell.angle_gamma   90.00
#
_symmetry.space_group_name_H-M   'P 1'
#
loop_
_entity.id
_entity.type
_entity.pdbx_description
1 polymer ?
#
loop_
_entity_poly.entity_id
_entity_poly.type
_entity_poly.pdbx_seq_one_letter_code
_entity_poly.pdbx_strand_id
1 'polypeptide(L)'
;MEGPGIWGAGRLSQWRTVTVAPMTTGSRPAPFRVPVTFQRKTGLILLDQLWTVDKSRLVRRAGGLSDRIVEDTLRTLREVFAD
;
A
#
# COMPACT_ATOMS: atom_id res chain seq x y z
N MET A 1 -41.32 -25.59 9.09
CA MET A 1 -40.90 -25.34 7.70
C MET A 1 -40.09 -24.06 7.78
N GLU A 2 -38.83 -24.20 8.21
CA GLU A 2 -37.97 -23.08 8.58
C GLU A 2 -37.23 -22.60 7.33
N GLY A 3 -37.53 -21.38 6.87
CA GLY A 3 -36.79 -20.74 5.77
C GLY A 3 -35.45 -20.20 6.26
N PRO A 4 -34.37 -20.25 5.46
CA PRO A 4 -33.08 -19.77 5.90
C PRO A 4 -33.07 -18.23 5.84
N GLY A 5 -33.07 -17.60 7.01
CA GLY A 5 -32.79 -16.19 7.19
C GLY A 5 -31.34 -15.88 6.80
N ILE A 6 -31.17 -15.47 5.54
CA ILE A 6 -29.94 -14.90 4.98
C ILE A 6 -29.56 -13.63 5.77
N TRP A 7 -28.65 -13.76 6.72
CA TRP A 7 -27.96 -12.61 7.31
C TRP A 7 -27.16 -11.91 6.21
N GLY A 8 -27.32 -10.58 6.11
CA GLY A 8 -26.57 -9.75 5.19
C GLY A 8 -25.06 -9.95 5.39
N ALA A 9 -24.46 -10.74 4.52
CA ALA A 9 -23.02 -10.86 4.41
C ALA A 9 -22.48 -9.51 3.93
N GLY A 10 -22.13 -8.65 4.88
CA GLY A 10 -21.26 -7.50 4.64
C GLY A 10 -20.04 -8.03 3.90
N ARG A 11 -19.91 -7.63 2.63
CA ARG A 11 -18.90 -8.06 1.65
C ARG A 11 -17.68 -8.70 2.30
N LEU A 12 -17.70 -10.03 2.45
CA LEU A 12 -16.52 -10.77 2.86
C LEU A 12 -15.49 -10.54 1.76
N SER A 13 -14.48 -9.69 2.01
CA SER A 13 -13.40 -9.53 1.04
C SER A 13 -12.68 -10.87 0.99
N GLN A 14 -12.98 -11.67 -0.03
CA GLN A 14 -12.40 -12.99 -0.28
C GLN A 14 -10.86 -12.92 -0.41
N TRP A 15 -10.32 -11.72 -0.67
CA TRP A 15 -8.89 -11.48 -0.87
C TRP A 15 -8.17 -11.14 0.44
N ARG A 16 -7.28 -12.05 0.83
CA ARG A 16 -6.45 -11.94 2.04
C ARG A 16 -5.13 -11.21 1.82
N THR A 17 -4.79 -10.84 0.59
CA THR A 17 -3.50 -10.22 0.27
C THR A 17 -3.59 -8.71 0.06
N VAL A 18 -2.45 -8.04 0.15
CA VAL A 18 -2.24 -6.62 -0.17
C VAL A 18 -0.90 -6.44 -0.87
N THR A 19 -0.80 -5.45 -1.76
CA THR A 19 0.47 -4.98 -2.31
C THR A 19 1.08 -3.94 -1.37
N VAL A 20 2.37 -4.07 -1.10
CA VAL A 20 3.12 -3.16 -0.22
C VAL A 20 4.39 -2.67 -0.92
N ALA A 21 4.76 -1.42 -0.68
CA ALA A 21 6.06 -0.85 -1.02
C ALA A 21 6.83 -0.54 0.27
N PRO A 22 8.10 -0.95 0.40
CA PRO A 22 8.90 -0.60 1.57
C PRO A 22 9.25 0.89 1.57
N MET A 23 9.35 1.45 2.78
CA MET A 23 9.90 2.78 3.02
C MET A 23 11.24 2.67 3.74
N THR A 24 12.22 3.47 3.35
CA THR A 24 13.54 3.49 4.01
C THR A 24 14.16 4.88 4.03
N THR A 25 14.97 5.15 5.05
CA THR A 25 15.80 6.35 5.16
C THR A 25 17.21 6.14 4.59
N GLY A 26 17.58 4.89 4.25
CA GLY A 26 18.95 4.49 3.89
C GLY A 26 19.17 4.20 2.40
N SER A 27 18.32 4.72 1.51
CA SER A 27 18.39 4.45 0.07
C SER A 27 18.69 5.70 -0.75
N ARG A 28 19.09 5.52 -2.00
CA ARG A 28 19.39 6.60 -2.95
C ARG A 28 18.17 6.93 -3.80
N PRO A 29 17.98 8.22 -4.16
CA PRO A 29 16.94 8.63 -5.11
C PRO A 29 17.07 7.88 -6.44
N ALA A 30 15.93 7.58 -7.05
CA ALA A 30 15.81 7.03 -8.40
C ALA A 30 14.45 7.49 -8.98
N PRO A 31 14.27 7.49 -10.31
CA PRO A 31 13.02 7.98 -10.93
C PRO A 31 11.76 7.26 -10.43
N PHE A 32 11.86 5.98 -10.07
CA PHE A 32 10.79 5.15 -9.53
C PHE A 32 10.70 5.15 -7.99
N ARG A 33 11.44 6.03 -7.30
CA ARG A 33 11.43 6.13 -5.83
C ARG A 33 10.85 7.46 -5.39
N VAL A 34 9.79 7.39 -4.60
CA VAL A 34 9.01 8.59 -4.23
C VAL A 34 9.50 9.13 -2.88
N PRO A 35 9.93 10.40 -2.80
CA PRO A 35 10.27 11.03 -1.54
C PRO A 35 9.08 11.07 -0.57
N VAL A 36 9.32 10.76 0.69
CA VAL A 36 8.28 10.77 1.71
C VAL A 36 8.83 11.27 3.04
N THR A 37 8.00 12.02 3.76
CA THR A 37 8.22 12.31 5.18
C THR A 37 7.12 11.64 5.98
N PHE A 38 7.48 10.68 6.84
CA PHE A 38 6.54 9.95 7.68
C PHE A 38 7.08 9.85 9.10
N GLN A 39 6.23 10.15 10.09
CA GLN A 39 6.62 10.16 11.51
C GLN A 39 7.94 10.92 11.79
N ARG A 40 8.07 12.12 11.20
CA ARG A 40 9.26 13.00 11.31
C ARG A 40 10.55 12.42 10.73
N LYS A 41 10.46 11.39 9.88
CA LYS A 41 11.60 10.83 9.15
C LYS A 41 11.41 11.04 7.66
N THR A 42 12.44 11.59 7.02
CA THR A 42 12.50 11.73 5.56
C THR A 42 13.14 10.48 4.97
N GLY A 43 12.53 9.93 3.93
CA GLY A 43 13.00 8.73 3.25
C GLY A 43 12.40 8.58 1.87
N LEU A 44 12.40 7.35 1.38
CA LEU A 44 11.93 6.98 0.05
C LEU A 44 10.95 5.81 0.13
N ILE A 45 9.89 5.86 -0.66
CA ILE A 45 9.05 4.71 -1.03
C ILE A 45 9.73 4.02 -2.23
N LEU A 46 10.01 2.73 -2.12
CA LEU A 46 10.74 1.98 -3.15
C LEU A 46 9.76 1.20 -4.03
N LEU A 47 9.34 1.76 -5.17
CA LEU A 47 8.40 1.08 -6.07
C LEU A 47 9.04 -0.08 -6.85
N ASP A 48 10.38 -0.10 -6.92
CA ASP A 48 11.18 -1.23 -7.41
C ASP A 48 11.15 -2.46 -6.48
N GLN A 49 10.57 -2.33 -5.29
CA GLN A 49 10.53 -3.38 -4.27
C GLN A 49 9.10 -3.70 -3.83
N LEU A 50 8.14 -3.56 -4.75
CA LEU A 50 6.75 -3.92 -4.49
C LEU A 50 6.60 -5.43 -4.27
N TRP A 51 5.93 -5.81 -3.18
CA TRP A 51 5.60 -7.20 -2.88
C TRP A 51 4.13 -7.36 -2.54
N THR A 52 3.56 -8.52 -2.88
CA THR A 52 2.23 -8.92 -2.40
C THR A 52 2.41 -9.77 -1.14
N VAL A 53 1.74 -9.38 -0.06
CA VAL A 53 1.81 -10.07 1.23
C VAL A 53 0.41 -10.41 1.73
N ASP A 54 0.29 -11.48 2.52
CA ASP A 54 -0.95 -11.76 3.26
C ASP A 54 -1.17 -10.70 4.34
N LYS A 55 -2.43 -10.30 4.55
CA LYS A 55 -2.85 -9.31 5.55
C LYS A 55 -2.43 -9.71 6.98
N SER A 56 -2.26 -11.01 7.27
CA SER A 56 -1.74 -11.48 8.57
C SER A 56 -0.30 -11.03 8.85
N ARG A 57 0.49 -10.69 7.82
CA ARG A 57 1.83 -10.12 7.99
C ARG A 57 1.81 -8.65 8.43
N LEU A 58 0.64 -7.99 8.36
CA LEU A 58 0.47 -6.61 8.83
C LEU A 58 0.17 -6.59 10.33
N VAL A 59 1.20 -6.37 11.13
CA VAL A 59 1.10 -6.41 12.60
C VAL A 59 0.44 -5.18 13.22
N ARG A 60 0.52 -4.01 12.58
CA ARG A 60 0.03 -2.74 13.12
C ARG A 60 -0.21 -1.70 12.03
N ARG A 61 -1.26 -0.88 12.20
CA ARG A 61 -1.45 0.37 11.44
C ARG A 61 -0.58 1.47 12.02
N ALA A 62 0.40 1.96 11.26
CA ALA A 62 1.36 2.97 11.73
C ALA A 62 0.88 4.43 11.54
N GLY A 63 -0.18 4.65 10.76
CA GLY A 63 -0.68 5.97 10.38
C GLY A 63 -1.04 6.02 8.89
N GLY A 64 -1.37 7.21 8.40
CA GLY A 64 -1.60 7.49 6.98
C GLY A 64 -0.53 8.39 6.38
N LEU A 65 -0.43 8.39 5.05
CA LEU A 65 0.32 9.38 4.28
C LEU A 65 -0.64 10.47 3.79
N SER A 66 -0.13 11.64 3.42
CA SER A 66 -0.95 12.68 2.81
C SER A 66 -1.38 12.28 1.40
N ASP A 67 -2.52 12.82 0.95
CA ASP A 67 -3.08 12.53 -0.37
C ASP A 67 -2.08 12.82 -1.50
N ARG A 68 -1.29 13.89 -1.35
CA ARG A 68 -0.23 14.24 -2.30
C ARG A 68 0.79 13.12 -2.48
N ILE A 69 1.25 12.50 -1.39
CA ILE A 69 2.24 11.42 -1.46
C ILE A 69 1.63 10.18 -2.11
N VAL A 70 0.36 9.89 -1.82
CA VAL A 70 -0.37 8.78 -2.46
C VAL A 70 -0.52 9.04 -3.96
N GLU A 71 -0.87 10.26 -4.36
CA GLU A 71 -1.02 10.64 -5.76
C GLU A 71 0.33 10.54 -6.50
N ASP A 72 1.40 11.10 -5.94
CA ASP A 72 2.74 11.03 -6.52
C ASP A 72 3.19 9.56 -6.65
N THR A 73 2.91 8.72 -5.64
CA THR A 73 3.18 7.28 -5.68
C THR A 73 2.47 6.58 -6.83
N LEU A 74 1.17 6.83 -7.00
CA LEU A 74 0.38 6.22 -8.08
C LEU A 74 0.74 6.79 -9.45
N ARG A 75 1.16 8.06 -9.54
CA ARG A 75 1.65 8.67 -10.77
C ARG A 75 2.95 8.01 -11.20
N THR A 76 3.95 7.95 -10.33
CA THR A 76 5.24 7.32 -10.62
C THR A 76 5.08 5.84 -10.94
N LEU A 77 4.20 5.11 -10.22
CA LEU A 77 3.93 3.72 -10.54
C LEU A 77 3.35 3.56 -11.96
N ARG A 78 2.42 4.43 -12.38
CA ARG A 78 1.91 4.43 -13.75
C ARG A 78 3.01 4.73 -14.76
N GLU A 79 3.83 5.75 -14.53
CA GLU A 79 4.93 6.14 -15.41
C GLU A 79 5.92 4.99 -15.64
N VAL A 80 6.21 4.18 -14.62
CA VAL A 80 7.10 3.01 -14.74
C VAL A 80 6.55 1.93 -15.69
N PHE A 81 5.23 1.84 -15.85
CA PHE A 81 4.55 0.80 -16.62
C PHE A 81 3.80 1.34 -17.85
N ALA A 82 3.91 2.63 -18.16
CA ALA A 82 3.14 3.28 -19.22
C ALA A 82 3.72 3.07 -20.63
N ASP A 83 4.73 2.22 -20.78
CA ASP A 83 5.35 1.82 -22.05
C ASP A 83 4.86 0.45 -22.54
#